data_AF-A0AAP3SMT1-F1
#
_entry.id   AF-A0AAP3SMT1-F1
#
_cell.length_a   1.000
_cell.length_b   1.000
_cell.length_c   1.000
_cell.angle_alpha   90.00
_cell.angle_beta   90.00
_cell.angle_gamma   90.00
#
_symmetry.space_group_name_H-M   'P 1'
#
loop_
_entity.id
_entity.type
_entity.pdbx_description
1 polymer ?
#
loop_
_entity_poly.entity_id
_entity_poly.type
_entity_poly.pdbx_seq_one_letter_code
_entity_poly.pdbx_strand_id
1 'polypeptide(L)'
;MKKTLMMLWMAVSLMVSLVGCSSEEMDYENPDVTVFVKQLKAGTYNMKNEKGVVEVPHFTEEDIPELLKYAEDLTIIPSFPSVYNTNNGKIRLGECMLWVIESIRQGTAPSLGCRMVLANAENYEAIYFLTDD
;
A
#
# COMPACT_ATOMS: atom_id res chain seq x y z
N MET A 1 14.78 46.93 -3.17
CA MET A 1 14.02 46.35 -4.30
C MET A 1 14.51 44.96 -4.69
N LYS A 2 15.79 44.74 -5.02
CA LYS A 2 16.30 43.40 -5.41
C LYS A 2 16.20 42.34 -4.31
N LYS A 3 16.51 42.71 -3.05
CA LYS A 3 16.45 41.79 -1.88
C LYS A 3 15.03 41.39 -1.51
N THR A 4 14.07 42.33 -1.58
CA THR A 4 12.65 42.06 -1.32
C THR A 4 12.03 41.21 -2.44
N LEU A 5 12.44 41.40 -3.70
CA LEU A 5 12.03 40.56 -4.82
C LEU A 5 12.58 39.13 -4.69
N MET A 6 13.83 38.97 -4.26
CA MET A 6 14.46 37.65 -4.04
C MET A 6 13.83 36.89 -2.86
N MET A 7 13.46 37.58 -1.78
CA MET A 7 12.69 36.98 -0.67
C MET A 7 11.28 36.57 -1.11
N LEU A 8 10.62 37.36 -1.95
CA LEU A 8 9.32 37.02 -2.50
C LEU A 8 9.40 35.76 -3.37
N TRP A 9 10.43 35.65 -4.20
CA TRP A 9 10.67 34.46 -5.03
C TRP A 9 10.94 33.21 -4.18
N MET A 10 11.78 33.32 -3.15
CA MET A 10 12.04 32.21 -2.21
C MET A 10 10.76 31.73 -1.50
N ALA A 11 9.91 32.67 -1.06
CA ALA A 11 8.64 32.36 -0.40
C ALA A 11 7.62 31.71 -1.36
N VAL A 12 7.55 32.18 -2.62
CA VAL A 12 6.69 31.58 -3.65
C VAL A 12 7.17 30.17 -4.02
N SER A 13 8.49 29.93 -4.13
CA SER A 13 9.02 28.57 -4.36
C SER A 13 8.75 27.62 -3.20
N LEU A 14 8.75 28.10 -1.94
CA LEU A 14 8.41 27.30 -0.77
C LEU A 14 6.91 26.93 -0.74
N MET A 15 6.05 27.85 -1.17
CA MET A 15 4.61 27.61 -1.29
C MET A 15 4.30 26.62 -2.41
N VAL A 16 5.01 26.70 -3.56
CA VAL A 16 4.83 25.76 -4.68
C VAL A 16 5.24 24.33 -4.31
N SER A 17 6.24 24.14 -3.43
CA SER A 17 6.60 22.79 -2.94
C SER A 17 5.53 22.14 -2.05
N LEU A 18 4.60 22.92 -1.47
CA LEU A 18 3.55 22.41 -0.58
C LEU A 18 2.24 22.08 -1.31
N VAL A 19 2.07 22.49 -2.57
CA VAL A 19 0.83 22.30 -3.36
C VAL A 19 0.93 21.11 -4.32
N GLY A 20 2.05 20.37 -4.32
CA GLY A 20 2.34 19.32 -5.29
C GLY A 20 1.78 17.93 -5.01
N CYS A 21 1.06 17.71 -3.90
CA CYS A 21 0.42 16.42 -3.62
C CYS A 21 -1.08 16.57 -3.77
N SER A 22 -1.58 16.57 -5.01
CA SER A 22 -2.99 16.26 -5.24
C SER A 22 -3.19 14.83 -4.74
N SER A 23 -3.78 14.69 -3.55
CA SER A 23 -4.17 13.40 -2.99
C SER A 23 -5.32 12.89 -3.82
N GLU A 24 -5.00 12.12 -4.85
CA GLU A 24 -5.96 11.33 -5.60
C GLU A 24 -6.68 10.43 -4.59
N GLU A 25 -7.99 10.58 -4.48
CA GLU A 25 -8.80 9.81 -3.55
C GLU A 25 -8.90 8.37 -4.03
N MET A 26 -8.96 7.43 -3.09
CA MET A 26 -9.15 6.02 -3.42
C MET A 26 -10.61 5.77 -3.82
N ASP A 27 -10.82 5.26 -5.02
CA ASP A 27 -12.10 4.63 -5.37
C ASP A 27 -12.08 3.18 -4.87
N TYR A 28 -12.94 2.85 -3.92
CA TYR A 28 -12.99 1.51 -3.33
C TYR A 28 -13.79 0.52 -4.18
N GLU A 29 -14.67 0.99 -5.05
CA GLU A 29 -15.54 0.14 -5.88
C GLU A 29 -14.92 -0.14 -7.26
N ASN A 30 -14.13 0.81 -7.77
CA ASN A 30 -13.36 0.65 -9.00
C ASN A 30 -11.91 1.12 -8.81
N PRO A 31 -11.11 0.35 -8.06
CA PRO A 31 -9.81 0.81 -7.60
C PRO A 31 -8.72 0.83 -8.67
N ASP A 32 -7.83 1.83 -8.57
CA ASP A 32 -6.58 1.85 -9.32
C ASP A 32 -5.43 1.33 -8.44
N VAL A 33 -4.80 0.24 -8.89
CA VAL A 33 -3.67 -0.40 -8.20
C VAL A 33 -2.51 0.58 -7.95
N THR A 34 -2.21 1.45 -8.91
CA THR A 34 -1.11 2.42 -8.83
C THR A 34 -1.40 3.47 -7.76
N VAL A 35 -2.64 3.95 -7.68
CA VAL A 35 -3.07 4.89 -6.63
C VAL A 35 -2.93 4.24 -5.25
N PHE A 36 -3.36 2.98 -5.12
CA PHE A 36 -3.24 2.22 -3.88
C PHE A 36 -1.80 2.07 -3.43
N VAL A 37 -0.92 1.59 -4.31
CA VAL A 37 0.50 1.44 -4.01
C VAL A 37 1.15 2.77 -3.64
N LYS A 38 0.83 3.85 -4.37
CA LYS A 38 1.35 5.18 -4.10
C LYS A 38 0.95 5.67 -2.71
N GLN A 39 -0.32 5.51 -2.33
CA GLN A 39 -0.81 5.91 -1.01
C GLN A 39 -0.24 5.05 0.12
N LEU A 40 -0.08 3.74 -0.09
CA LEU A 40 0.58 2.85 0.87
C LEU A 40 2.04 3.27 1.13
N LYS A 41 2.82 3.49 0.07
CA LYS A 41 4.22 3.96 0.17
C LYS A 41 4.32 5.34 0.85
N ALA A 42 3.37 6.23 0.56
CA ALA A 42 3.33 7.57 1.16
C ALA A 42 2.80 7.59 2.60
N GLY A 43 2.17 6.51 3.07
CA GLY A 43 1.51 6.46 4.37
C GLY A 43 0.24 7.31 4.46
N THR A 44 -0.36 7.65 3.31
CA THR A 44 -1.57 8.47 3.23
C THR A 44 -2.83 7.65 3.02
N TYR A 45 -2.70 6.33 2.85
CA TYR A 45 -3.84 5.42 2.69
C TYR A 45 -4.66 5.37 3.97
N ASN A 46 -5.94 5.75 3.89
CA ASN A 46 -6.83 5.71 5.04
C ASN A 46 -7.47 4.32 5.17
N MET A 47 -6.96 3.52 6.11
CA MET A 47 -7.45 2.15 6.33
C MET A 47 -8.85 2.08 6.95
N LYS A 48 -9.38 3.19 7.47
CA LYS A 48 -10.66 3.22 8.18
C LYS A 48 -11.56 4.32 7.65
N ASN A 49 -12.80 3.97 7.36
CA ASN A 49 -13.81 4.98 7.03
C ASN A 49 -14.16 5.84 8.26
N GLU A 50 -15.02 6.84 8.08
CA GLU A 50 -15.47 7.75 9.15
C GLU A 50 -16.10 7.03 10.36
N LYS A 51 -16.58 5.79 10.17
CA LYS A 51 -17.17 4.95 11.21
C LYS A 51 -16.14 4.07 11.92
N GLY A 52 -14.86 4.16 11.55
CA GLY A 52 -13.76 3.37 12.10
C GLY A 52 -13.71 1.93 11.59
N VAL A 53 -14.50 1.58 10.56
CA VAL A 53 -14.52 0.26 9.95
C VAL A 53 -13.36 0.16 8.96
N VAL A 54 -12.64 -0.97 9.00
CA VAL A 54 -11.55 -1.23 8.05
C VAL A 54 -12.14 -1.52 6.68
N GLU A 55 -11.76 -0.70 5.70
CA GLU A 55 -12.12 -0.89 4.29
C GLU A 55 -10.86 -1.15 3.48
N VAL A 56 -10.96 -2.05 2.51
CA VAL A 56 -9.90 -2.36 1.55
C VAL A 56 -10.52 -2.27 0.16
N PRO A 57 -9.82 -1.76 -0.87
CA PRO A 57 -10.44 -1.57 -2.17
C PRO A 57 -10.87 -2.90 -2.78
N HIS A 58 -12.00 -2.91 -3.48
CA HIS A 58 -12.62 -4.08 -4.10
C HIS A 58 -11.92 -4.44 -5.42
N PHE A 59 -10.66 -4.87 -5.32
CA PHE A 59 -9.93 -5.40 -6.45
C PHE A 59 -10.57 -6.70 -6.98
N THR A 60 -10.41 -6.93 -8.27
CA THR A 60 -10.97 -8.07 -9.01
C THR A 60 -9.86 -8.88 -9.69
N GLU A 61 -10.22 -9.98 -10.34
CA GLU A 61 -9.26 -10.78 -11.10
C GLU A 61 -8.54 -9.99 -12.21
N GLU A 62 -9.17 -8.94 -12.73
CA GLU A 62 -8.62 -8.07 -13.78
C GLU A 62 -7.42 -7.24 -13.29
N ASP A 63 -7.33 -6.99 -11.98
CA ASP A 63 -6.28 -6.20 -11.35
C ASP A 63 -5.02 -7.01 -11.02
N ILE A 64 -5.13 -8.35 -11.00
CA ILE A 64 -4.04 -9.26 -10.63
C ILE A 64 -2.77 -9.02 -11.44
N PRO A 65 -2.80 -8.85 -12.78
CA PRO A 65 -1.59 -8.60 -13.56
C PRO A 65 -0.84 -7.32 -13.13
N GLU A 66 -1.56 -6.28 -12.71
CA GLU A 66 -0.96 -5.03 -12.24
C GLU A 66 -0.40 -5.20 -10.82
N LEU A 67 -1.15 -5.85 -9.92
CA LEU A 67 -0.72 -6.15 -8.55
C LEU A 67 0.56 -7.00 -8.54
N LEU A 68 0.68 -7.98 -9.44
CA LEU A 68 1.85 -8.86 -9.55
C LEU A 68 3.14 -8.12 -9.87
N LYS A 69 3.08 -6.94 -10.51
CA LYS A 69 4.28 -6.12 -10.78
C LYS A 69 4.98 -5.66 -9.51
N TYR A 70 4.27 -5.65 -8.39
CA TYR A 70 4.77 -5.22 -7.09
C TYR A 70 5.11 -6.38 -6.16
N ALA A 71 4.97 -7.63 -6.60
CA ALA A 71 5.15 -8.83 -5.76
C ALA A 71 6.53 -8.94 -5.10
N GLU A 72 7.56 -8.40 -5.75
CA GLU A 72 8.95 -8.41 -5.26
C GLU A 72 9.35 -7.08 -4.58
N ASP A 73 8.41 -6.14 -4.39
CA ASP A 73 8.72 -4.83 -3.80
C ASP A 73 8.93 -4.94 -2.28
N LEU A 74 10.20 -4.89 -1.86
CA LEU A 74 10.59 -4.99 -0.45
C LEU A 74 10.46 -3.66 0.32
N THR A 75 9.85 -2.62 -0.26
CA THR A 75 9.62 -1.34 0.43
C THR A 75 8.84 -1.57 1.72
N ILE A 76 9.39 -1.07 2.84
CA ILE A 76 8.69 -1.06 4.11
C ILE A 76 7.64 0.04 4.08
N ILE A 77 6.37 -0.34 4.26
CA ILE A 77 5.24 0.58 4.34
C ILE A 77 4.83 0.80 5.80
N PRO A 78 4.31 1.99 6.14
CA PRO A 78 3.97 2.32 7.53
C PRO A 78 2.76 1.54 8.06
N SER A 79 1.86 1.11 7.17
CA SER A 79 0.64 0.40 7.56
C SER A 79 -0.01 -0.31 6.39
N PHE A 80 -0.78 -1.36 6.68
CA PHE A 80 -1.63 -2.06 5.74
C PHE A 80 -2.90 -2.57 6.46
N PRO A 81 -4.09 -2.59 5.82
CA PRO A 81 -5.34 -3.03 6.45
C PRO A 81 -5.41 -4.57 6.61
N SER A 82 -4.56 -5.14 7.47
CA SER A 82 -4.53 -6.56 7.82
C SER A 82 -4.71 -6.77 9.33
N VAL A 83 -5.40 -7.86 9.72
CA VAL A 83 -5.45 -8.30 11.13
C VAL A 83 -4.14 -8.94 11.60
N TYR A 84 -3.26 -9.30 10.67
CA TYR A 84 -1.98 -9.94 10.95
C TYR A 84 -0.85 -8.89 10.94
N ASN A 85 -0.46 -8.44 12.12
CA ASN A 85 0.79 -7.71 12.34
C ASN A 85 1.95 -8.70 12.45
N THR A 86 2.25 -9.40 11.36
CA THR A 86 3.23 -10.48 11.33
C THR A 86 4.53 -9.94 10.75
N ASN A 87 5.44 -9.52 11.63
CA ASN A 87 6.88 -9.24 11.46
C ASN A 87 7.22 -8.07 12.36
N ASN A 88 7.91 -8.23 13.49
CA ASN A 88 8.72 -7.23 14.24
C ASN A 88 8.45 -5.70 14.02
N GLY A 89 7.22 -5.27 13.73
CA GLY A 89 6.85 -3.98 13.14
C GLY A 89 7.14 -3.69 11.64
N LYS A 90 7.66 -4.61 10.81
CA LYS A 90 8.03 -4.32 9.39
C LYS A 90 7.08 -4.96 8.38
N ILE A 91 6.23 -4.15 7.76
CA ILE A 91 5.29 -4.56 6.71
C ILE A 91 5.91 -4.26 5.35
N ARG A 92 6.10 -5.26 4.49
CA ARG A 92 6.65 -5.04 3.13
C ARG A 92 5.53 -4.98 2.10
N LEU A 93 5.68 -4.09 1.12
CA LEU A 93 4.66 -3.87 0.11
C LEU A 93 4.34 -5.13 -0.70
N GLY A 94 5.35 -5.85 -1.19
CA GLY A 94 5.15 -7.04 -2.02
C GLY A 94 4.37 -8.14 -1.31
N GLU A 95 4.57 -8.32 -0.01
CA GLU A 95 3.79 -9.26 0.82
C GLU A 95 2.32 -8.86 0.81
N CYS A 96 2.05 -7.57 1.03
CA CYS A 96 0.70 -7.04 1.00
C CYS A 96 0.03 -7.18 -0.37
N MET A 97 0.77 -7.02 -1.47
CA MET A 97 0.22 -7.21 -2.82
C MET A 97 -0.13 -8.68 -3.08
N LEU A 98 0.75 -9.60 -2.67
CA LEU A 98 0.48 -11.04 -2.72
C LEU A 98 -0.72 -11.42 -1.83
N TRP A 99 -0.91 -10.74 -0.70
CA TRP A 99 -2.07 -10.92 0.16
C TRP A 99 -3.36 -10.48 -0.52
N VAL A 100 -3.36 -9.33 -1.20
CA VAL A 100 -4.51 -8.85 -1.99
C VAL A 100 -4.85 -9.84 -3.11
N ILE A 101 -3.84 -10.31 -3.85
CA ILE A 101 -4.03 -11.28 -4.94
C ILE A 101 -4.65 -12.58 -4.42
N GLU A 102 -4.14 -13.13 -3.32
CA GLU A 102 -4.69 -14.36 -2.76
C GLU A 102 -6.13 -14.18 -2.27
N SER A 103 -6.46 -13.01 -1.73
CA SER A 103 -7.82 -12.65 -1.34
C SER A 103 -8.78 -12.58 -2.51
N ILE A 104 -8.36 -11.98 -3.63
CA ILE A 104 -9.13 -12.00 -4.88
C ILE A 104 -9.38 -13.46 -5.31
N ARG A 105 -8.33 -14.29 -5.34
CA ARG A 105 -8.40 -15.70 -5.77
C ARG A 105 -9.31 -16.56 -4.88
N GLN A 106 -9.36 -16.29 -3.58
CA GLN A 106 -10.20 -17.01 -2.62
C GLN A 106 -11.62 -16.43 -2.51
N GLY A 107 -11.87 -15.22 -3.03
CA GLY A 107 -13.10 -14.47 -2.77
C GLY A 107 -13.25 -14.06 -1.30
N THR A 108 -12.14 -13.80 -0.61
CA THR A 108 -12.11 -13.37 0.81
C THR A 108 -11.49 -11.98 0.94
N ALA A 109 -11.73 -11.28 2.05
CA ALA A 109 -11.12 -9.97 2.26
C ALA A 109 -9.62 -10.09 2.62
N PRO A 110 -8.74 -9.22 2.09
CA PRO A 110 -7.31 -9.19 2.40
C PRO A 110 -6.99 -8.90 3.86
N SER A 111 -7.96 -8.35 4.59
CA SER A 111 -7.85 -8.14 6.02
C SER A 111 -7.74 -9.45 6.82
N LEU A 112 -8.14 -10.60 6.28
CA LEU A 112 -8.02 -11.91 6.92
C LEU A 112 -6.62 -12.52 6.84
N GLY A 113 -5.66 -11.77 6.28
CA GLY A 113 -4.27 -12.21 6.09
C GLY A 113 -4.15 -13.28 5.01
N CYS A 114 -2.93 -13.45 4.52
CA CYS A 114 -2.62 -14.56 3.65
C CYS A 114 -1.69 -15.55 4.33
N ARG A 115 -1.73 -16.74 3.77
CA ARG A 115 -1.22 -17.95 4.37
C ARG A 115 -0.15 -18.42 3.38
N MET A 116 1.00 -17.71 3.35
CA MET A 116 2.09 -17.97 2.40
C MET A 116 2.88 -19.21 2.81
N VAL A 117 3.14 -20.10 1.86
CA VAL A 117 3.99 -21.28 2.00
C VAL A 117 5.02 -21.30 0.90
N LEU A 118 6.22 -21.82 1.18
CA LEU A 118 7.18 -22.12 0.11
C LEU A 118 6.58 -23.15 -0.85
N ALA A 119 6.86 -23.01 -2.15
CA ALA A 119 6.35 -23.91 -3.19
C ALA A 119 6.72 -25.39 -2.94
N ASN A 120 7.79 -25.64 -2.19
CA ASN A 120 8.30 -26.96 -1.82
C ASN A 120 8.20 -27.26 -0.32
N ALA A 121 7.38 -26.52 0.45
CA ALA A 121 7.22 -26.79 1.86
C ALA A 121 6.52 -28.15 2.08
N GLU A 122 7.15 -29.04 2.84
CA GLU A 122 6.54 -30.32 3.26
C GLU A 122 5.50 -30.12 4.38
N ASN A 123 5.50 -28.95 5.02
CA ASN A 123 4.60 -28.57 6.09
C ASN A 123 4.08 -27.13 5.94
N TYR A 124 2.89 -26.90 6.48
CA TYR A 124 2.24 -25.61 6.47
C TYR A 124 2.75 -24.78 7.66
N GLU A 125 3.89 -24.09 7.51
CA GLU A 125 4.30 -23.07 8.48
C GLU A 125 3.84 -21.70 8.00
N ALA A 126 2.98 -21.07 8.79
CA ALA A 126 2.19 -19.90 8.40
C ALA A 126 3.01 -18.58 8.30
N ILE A 127 4.34 -18.65 8.25
CA ILE A 127 5.18 -17.49 8.53
C ILE A 127 6.42 -17.44 7.65
N TYR A 128 6.21 -17.42 6.33
CA TYR A 128 7.25 -17.02 5.40
C TYR A 128 7.01 -15.57 4.96
N PHE A 129 8.02 -14.74 5.18
CA PHE A 129 8.03 -13.33 4.85
C PHE A 129 8.96 -13.06 3.68
N LEU A 130 8.60 -12.13 2.81
CA LEU A 130 9.55 -11.61 1.83
C LEU A 130 10.69 -10.96 2.60
N THR A 131 11.92 -11.38 2.32
CA THR A 131 13.11 -10.84 2.96
C THR A 131 14.25 -10.68 1.95
N ASP A 132 15.13 -9.73 2.24
CA ASP A 132 16.41 -9.48 1.57
C ASP A 132 17.59 -10.10 2.32
N ASP A 133 17.34 -10.66 3.51
CA ASP A 133 18.31 -11.39 4.34
C ASP A 133 18.64 -12.79 3.80
#